data_AF-A0A4Q6ABY0-F1
#
_entry.id   AF-A0A4Q6ABY0-F1
#
_cell.length_a   1.000
_cell.length_b   1.000
_cell.length_c   1.000
_cell.angle_alpha   90.00
_cell.angle_beta   90.00
_cell.angle_gamma   90.00
#
_symmetry.space_group_name_H-M   'P 1'
#
loop_
_entity.id
_entity.type
_entity.pdbx_description
1 polymer ?
#
loop_
_entity_poly.entity_id
_entity_poly.type
_entity_poly.pdbx_seq_one_letter_code
_entity_poly.pdbx_strand_id
1 'polypeptide(L)'
;MRAIAVYIILLINSAIIPVTGYSQYLPETSAMGERSLAFRWGDIAMKCTANDTERFRPRPTITSRYLALIWTAVYDAWSRYDDRCEPLYLTAVQRRPAGDRNISNKEIAVSYAAFRSMLMFFPDDSLLLSNMMLQLKLDPSDTSLNSNTPVGIGNLAARTVSSARLYDGSNQTGTENGINQQPYTDYTSYLPANTVDVLHKPGRWQPKYFSDGNGGQFAPACLTPHWGRVKPLLIDSANQFRPIPPPAIGSQKLNKEIEQVVMMQANLTDEQRALL
;
A
#
# COMPACT_ATOMS: atom_id res chain seq x y z
N MET A 1 -3.34 53.21 71.31
CA MET A 1 -3.87 51.83 71.27
C MET A 1 -4.15 51.50 69.80
N ARG A 2 -3.36 50.57 69.22
CA ARG A 2 -3.55 49.78 67.98
C ARG A 2 -4.30 50.38 66.77
N ALA A 3 -3.61 50.51 65.63
CA ALA A 3 -3.79 49.63 64.46
C ALA A 3 -2.76 50.00 63.36
N ILE A 4 -2.00 49.00 62.92
CA ILE A 4 -1.07 49.05 61.77
C ILE A 4 -1.83 48.45 60.59
N ALA A 5 -1.88 49.15 59.46
CA ALA A 5 -2.27 48.59 58.17
C ALA A 5 -1.19 48.98 57.15
N VAL A 6 -0.49 47.97 56.64
CA VAL A 6 0.57 48.07 55.64
C VAL A 6 -0.09 48.10 54.25
N TYR A 7 0.15 49.15 53.48
CA TYR A 7 -0.15 49.19 52.04
C TYR A 7 1.14 49.01 51.26
N ILE A 8 1.24 47.92 50.49
CA ILE A 8 2.31 47.66 49.53
C ILE A 8 1.91 48.28 48.20
N ILE A 9 2.72 49.23 47.72
CA ILE A 9 2.65 49.81 46.38
C ILE A 9 3.44 48.89 45.45
N LEU A 10 2.77 48.28 44.47
CA LEU A 10 3.40 47.55 43.36
C LEU A 10 3.13 48.33 42.07
N LEU A 11 4.16 49.02 41.60
CA LEU A 11 4.21 49.66 40.28
C LEU A 11 4.41 48.57 39.21
N ILE A 12 3.39 48.32 38.41
CA ILE A 12 3.50 47.50 37.20
C ILE A 12 4.01 48.41 36.08
N ASN A 13 5.28 48.24 35.71
CA ASN A 13 5.87 48.89 34.55
C ASN A 13 5.76 47.94 33.35
N SER A 14 5.10 48.42 32.30
CA SER A 14 4.85 47.71 31.04
C SER A 14 6.11 47.65 30.18
N ALA A 15 6.51 46.45 29.79
CA ALA A 15 7.42 46.23 28.66
C ALA A 15 6.78 45.23 27.70
N ILE A 16 6.34 45.75 26.55
CA ILE A 16 5.88 44.98 25.40
C ILE A 16 7.10 44.25 24.83
N ILE A 17 7.13 42.92 24.91
CA ILE A 17 8.16 42.10 24.28
C ILE A 17 7.67 41.76 22.86
N PRO A 18 8.36 42.18 21.78
CA PRO A 18 8.03 41.70 20.45
C PRO A 18 8.43 40.21 20.35
N VAL A 19 7.44 39.36 20.06
CA VAL A 19 7.66 37.95 19.69
C VAL A 19 8.36 37.94 18.34
N THR A 20 9.69 37.86 18.36
CA THR A 20 10.47 37.52 17.17
C THR A 20 10.53 36.00 17.07
N GLY A 21 9.64 35.44 16.26
CA GLY A 21 9.67 34.04 15.87
C GLY A 21 10.91 33.77 15.03
N TYR A 22 11.99 33.32 15.66
CA TYR A 22 13.06 32.65 14.94
C TYR A 22 12.59 31.23 14.62
N SER A 23 12.16 31.07 13.36
CA SER A 23 12.09 29.77 12.71
C SER A 23 13.41 29.05 12.92
N GLN A 24 13.40 27.96 13.71
CA GLN A 24 14.51 27.03 13.73
C GLN A 24 14.54 26.34 12.36
N TYR A 25 15.41 26.84 11.48
CA TYR A 25 15.79 26.15 10.25
C TYR A 25 16.31 24.75 10.63
N LEU A 26 15.52 23.72 10.29
CA LEU A 26 16.00 22.34 10.31
C LEU A 26 17.06 22.18 9.20
N PRO A 27 18.13 21.40 9.41
CA PRO A 27 19.20 21.25 8.42
C PRO A 27 18.67 20.67 7.10
N GLU A 28 19.16 21.18 5.96
CA GLU A 28 18.80 20.80 4.58
C GLU A 28 19.31 19.40 4.14
N THR A 29 19.37 18.43 5.05
CA THR A 29 19.70 17.04 4.70
C THR A 29 18.44 16.20 4.80
N SER A 30 18.05 15.53 3.71
CA SER A 30 16.86 14.67 3.75
C SER A 30 17.07 13.63 4.83
N ALA A 31 16.10 13.49 5.72
CA ALA A 31 16.13 12.44 6.71
C ALA A 31 16.27 11.07 6.01
N MET A 32 17.30 10.30 6.36
CA MET A 32 17.59 9.00 5.74
C MET A 32 17.06 7.85 6.59
N GLY A 33 16.82 6.70 5.95
CA GLY A 33 16.35 5.49 6.62
C GLY A 33 15.02 5.71 7.35
N GLU A 34 14.96 5.28 8.60
CA GLU A 34 13.77 5.35 9.47
C GLU A 34 13.23 6.77 9.68
N ARG A 35 14.07 7.78 9.47
CA ARG A 35 13.68 9.19 9.62
C ARG A 35 13.01 9.75 8.37
N SER A 36 13.13 9.09 7.21
CA SER A 36 12.51 9.55 5.97
C SER A 36 10.99 9.42 6.02
N LEU A 37 10.26 10.37 5.42
CA LEU A 37 8.79 10.24 5.35
C LEU A 37 8.35 9.05 4.51
N ALA A 38 9.12 8.66 3.49
CA ALA A 38 8.83 7.43 2.75
C ALA A 38 8.85 6.20 3.68
N PHE A 39 9.85 6.08 4.56
CA PHE A 39 9.90 4.98 5.52
C PHE A 39 8.71 5.01 6.49
N ARG A 40 8.42 6.17 7.09
CA ARG A 40 7.31 6.31 8.04
C ARG A 40 5.95 6.02 7.41
N TRP A 41 5.72 6.44 6.16
CA TRP A 41 4.53 6.05 5.41
C TRP A 41 4.51 4.56 5.07
N GLY A 42 5.69 3.94 4.91
CA GLY A 42 5.83 2.49 4.81
C GLY A 42 5.35 1.73 6.03
N ASP A 43 5.73 2.17 7.23
CA ASP A 43 5.21 1.58 8.47
C ASP A 43 3.69 1.66 8.56
N ILE A 44 3.11 2.81 8.18
CA ILE A 44 1.66 2.99 8.11
C ILE A 44 1.02 2.06 7.07
N ALA A 45 1.61 1.94 5.88
CA ALA A 45 1.13 1.04 4.83
C ALA A 45 1.17 -0.43 5.26
N MET A 46 2.20 -0.84 6.01
CA MET A 46 2.30 -2.18 6.60
C MET A 46 1.23 -2.39 7.67
N LYS A 47 0.95 -1.39 8.50
CA LYS A 47 -0.13 -1.47 9.49
C LYS A 47 -1.51 -1.57 8.82
N CYS A 48 -1.77 -0.77 7.78
CA CYS A 48 -2.98 -0.87 6.97
C CYS A 48 -3.11 -2.27 6.34
N THR A 49 -2.03 -2.81 5.79
CA THR A 49 -1.98 -4.16 5.21
C THR A 49 -2.31 -5.25 6.24
N ALA A 50 -1.75 -5.14 7.44
CA ALA A 50 -2.06 -6.07 8.54
C ALA A 50 -3.54 -5.97 8.93
N ASN A 51 -4.06 -4.77 9.15
CA ASN A 51 -5.47 -4.55 9.48
C ASN A 51 -6.41 -5.05 8.36
N ASP A 52 -6.05 -4.84 7.10
CA ASP A 52 -6.79 -5.36 5.94
C ASP A 52 -6.86 -6.89 5.93
N THR A 53 -5.75 -7.55 6.27
CA THR A 53 -5.68 -9.01 6.38
C THR A 53 -6.58 -9.54 7.49
N GLU A 54 -6.62 -8.88 8.65
CA GLU A 54 -7.53 -9.25 9.74
C GLU A 54 -9.01 -9.12 9.34
N ARG A 55 -9.36 -8.10 8.54
CA ARG A 55 -10.74 -7.84 8.10
C ARG A 55 -11.19 -8.77 6.97
N PHE A 56 -10.31 -9.03 5.99
CA PHE A 56 -10.68 -9.65 4.71
C PHE A 56 -10.01 -11.00 4.43
N ARG A 57 -9.22 -11.51 5.39
CA ARG A 57 -8.33 -12.68 5.25
C ARG A 57 -7.19 -12.42 4.24
N PRO A 58 -6.14 -13.27 4.22
CA PRO A 58 -5.02 -13.07 3.30
C PRO A 58 -5.45 -13.04 1.81
N ARG A 59 -5.15 -11.93 1.13
CA ARG A 59 -5.45 -11.69 -0.29
C ARG A 59 -4.24 -11.10 -1.04
N PRO A 60 -3.10 -11.82 -1.07
CA PRO A 60 -1.79 -11.28 -1.46
C PRO A 60 -1.74 -10.63 -2.85
N THR A 61 -2.52 -11.13 -3.81
CA THR A 61 -2.64 -10.52 -5.14
C THR A 61 -3.15 -9.07 -5.06
N ILE A 62 -4.25 -8.87 -4.34
CA ILE A 62 -4.91 -7.58 -4.14
C ILE A 62 -4.01 -6.63 -3.33
N THR A 63 -3.52 -7.09 -2.17
CA THR A 63 -2.72 -6.28 -1.27
C THR A 63 -1.39 -5.85 -1.88
N SER A 64 -0.69 -6.73 -2.61
CA SER A 64 0.55 -6.36 -3.30
C SER A 64 0.32 -5.30 -4.39
N ARG A 65 -0.81 -5.37 -5.10
CA ARG A 65 -1.22 -4.32 -6.05
C ARG A 65 -1.45 -2.99 -5.34
N TYR A 66 -2.06 -2.98 -4.15
CA TYR A 66 -2.28 -1.73 -3.40
C TYR A 66 -0.96 -1.04 -3.13
N LEU A 67 0.00 -1.77 -2.54
CA LEU A 67 1.31 -1.24 -2.24
C LEU A 67 2.03 -0.76 -3.50
N ALA A 68 2.00 -1.54 -4.58
CA ALA A 68 2.61 -1.15 -5.85
C ALA A 68 2.04 0.19 -6.37
N LEU A 69 0.71 0.39 -6.31
CA LEU A 69 0.08 1.62 -6.79
C LEU A 69 0.30 2.80 -5.84
N ILE A 70 0.30 2.58 -4.52
CA ILE A 70 0.65 3.61 -3.53
C ILE A 70 2.06 4.12 -3.79
N TRP A 71 3.04 3.22 -3.92
CA TRP A 71 4.43 3.60 -4.11
C TRP A 71 4.71 4.17 -5.50
N THR A 72 3.95 3.76 -6.51
CA THR A 72 3.97 4.43 -7.81
C THR A 72 3.51 5.88 -7.69
N ALA A 73 2.42 6.16 -6.97
CA ALA A 73 1.95 7.54 -6.76
C ALA A 73 2.95 8.38 -5.96
N VAL A 74 3.56 7.79 -4.93
CA VAL A 74 4.63 8.43 -4.14
C VAL A 74 5.84 8.76 -5.01
N TYR A 75 6.29 7.81 -5.83
CA TYR A 75 7.40 8.01 -6.77
C TYR A 75 7.07 9.10 -7.80
N ASP A 76 5.87 9.07 -8.39
CA ASP A 76 5.43 10.07 -9.35
C ASP A 76 5.44 11.48 -8.75
N ALA A 77 4.91 11.65 -7.53
CA ALA A 77 4.94 12.93 -6.83
C ALA A 77 6.37 13.40 -6.54
N TRP A 78 7.21 12.52 -6.01
CA TRP A 78 8.61 12.80 -5.70
C TRP A 78 9.42 13.19 -6.94
N SER A 79 9.19 12.49 -8.07
CA SER A 79 9.91 12.71 -9.34
C SER A 79 9.76 14.15 -9.87
N ARG A 80 8.67 14.85 -9.54
CA ARG A 80 8.46 16.24 -9.98
C ARG A 80 9.39 17.22 -9.28
N TYR A 81 10.05 16.80 -8.21
CA TYR A 81 11.05 17.55 -7.47
C TYR A 81 12.47 17.00 -7.64
N ASP A 82 12.63 15.91 -8.39
CA ASP A 82 13.94 15.35 -8.71
C ASP A 82 14.53 15.98 -9.98
N ASP A 83 15.86 15.99 -10.11
CA ASP A 83 16.57 16.62 -11.23
C ASP A 83 16.60 15.77 -12.50
N ARG A 84 16.16 14.50 -12.47
CA ARG A 84 16.27 13.60 -13.62
C ARG A 84 15.11 12.64 -13.76
N CYS A 85 14.46 12.25 -12.66
CA CYS A 85 13.43 11.22 -12.69
C CYS A 85 12.18 11.66 -13.44
N GLU A 86 11.65 10.72 -14.23
CA GLU A 86 10.35 10.85 -14.89
C GLU A 86 9.29 10.01 -14.17
N PRO A 87 8.02 10.46 -14.18
CA PRO A 87 6.94 9.76 -13.52
C PRO A 87 6.42 8.64 -14.44
N LEU A 88 5.77 7.64 -13.86
CA LEU A 88 5.13 6.59 -14.64
C LEU A 88 3.78 7.04 -15.21
N TYR A 89 2.97 7.75 -14.41
CA TYR A 89 1.61 8.17 -14.80
C TYR A 89 1.41 9.69 -14.75
N LEU A 90 2.07 10.42 -13.85
CA LEU A 90 1.93 11.88 -13.68
C LEU A 90 2.68 12.70 -14.76
N THR A 91 2.54 12.33 -16.03
CA THR A 91 3.31 12.90 -17.15
C THR A 91 2.86 14.32 -17.54
N ALA A 92 1.61 14.69 -17.24
CA ALA A 92 1.06 16.01 -17.55
C ALA A 92 1.54 17.12 -16.59
N VAL A 93 2.18 16.77 -15.46
CA VAL A 93 2.72 17.75 -14.52
C VAL A 93 4.19 17.99 -14.82
N GLN A 94 4.53 19.24 -15.10
CA GLN A 94 5.91 19.65 -15.33
C GLN A 94 6.75 19.51 -14.06
N ARG A 95 8.02 19.18 -14.25
CA ARG A 95 9.01 19.22 -13.18
C ARG A 95 9.07 20.62 -12.58
N ARG A 96 9.15 20.70 -11.25
CA ARG A 96 9.22 21.97 -10.53
C ARG A 96 10.49 22.75 -10.87
N PRO A 97 10.49 24.10 -10.83
CA PRO A 97 11.70 24.89 -10.95
C PRO A 97 12.74 24.51 -9.90
N ALA A 98 14.03 24.70 -10.18
CA ALA A 98 15.12 24.27 -9.27
C ALA A 98 14.97 24.82 -7.83
N GLY A 99 14.52 26.07 -7.66
CA GLY A 99 14.30 26.67 -6.34
C GLY A 99 13.17 26.01 -5.52
N ASP A 100 12.24 25.32 -6.19
CA ASP A 100 11.14 24.60 -5.54
C ASP A 100 11.53 23.15 -5.21
N ARG A 101 12.68 22.63 -5.67
CA ARG A 101 13.15 21.24 -5.50
C ARG A 101 13.77 20.95 -4.13
N ASN A 102 13.27 21.60 -3.09
CA ASN A 102 13.73 21.40 -1.72
C ASN A 102 13.05 20.20 -1.03
N ILE A 103 13.62 19.78 0.10
CA ILE A 103 13.17 18.61 0.88
C ILE A 103 11.74 18.82 1.40
N SER A 104 11.41 20.01 1.89
CA SER A 104 10.09 20.32 2.44
C SER A 104 8.98 20.06 1.40
N ASN A 105 9.15 20.56 0.19
CA ASN A 105 8.18 20.34 -0.88
C ASN A 105 8.09 18.86 -1.30
N LYS A 106 9.23 18.14 -1.35
CA LYS A 106 9.25 16.68 -1.59
C LYS A 106 8.44 15.93 -0.54
N GLU A 107 8.67 16.25 0.72
CA GLU A 107 8.04 15.62 1.88
C GLU A 107 6.52 15.86 1.93
N ILE A 108 6.08 17.08 1.63
CA ILE A 108 4.66 17.40 1.51
C ILE A 108 4.04 16.60 0.35
N ALA A 109 4.64 16.63 -0.84
CA ALA A 109 4.10 15.96 -2.02
C ALA A 109 4.00 14.44 -1.85
N VAL A 110 5.06 13.81 -1.31
CA VAL A 110 5.08 12.38 -0.96
C VAL A 110 3.99 12.05 0.06
N SER A 111 3.80 12.90 1.08
CA SER A 111 2.80 12.65 2.12
C SER A 111 1.37 12.69 1.60
N TYR A 112 1.04 13.68 0.76
CA TYR A 112 -0.28 13.74 0.14
C TYR A 112 -0.51 12.59 -0.86
N ALA A 113 0.51 12.19 -1.64
CA ALA A 113 0.40 11.04 -2.53
C ALA A 113 0.14 9.74 -1.75
N ALA A 114 0.96 9.47 -0.73
CA ALA A 114 0.82 8.30 0.14
C ALA A 114 -0.57 8.28 0.82
N PHE A 115 -0.95 9.39 1.46
CA PHE A 115 -2.21 9.53 2.16
C PHE A 115 -3.43 9.30 1.25
N ARG A 116 -3.48 9.96 0.09
CA ARG A 116 -4.62 9.84 -0.84
C ARG A 116 -4.72 8.45 -1.46
N SER A 117 -3.60 7.85 -1.84
CA SER A 117 -3.59 6.49 -2.37
C SER A 117 -4.00 5.48 -1.30
N MET A 118 -3.48 5.58 -0.07
CA MET A 118 -3.87 4.69 1.02
C MET A 118 -5.33 4.88 1.44
N LEU A 119 -5.86 6.10 1.46
CA LEU A 119 -7.26 6.33 1.79
C LEU A 119 -8.21 5.66 0.77
N MET A 120 -7.79 5.57 -0.50
CA MET A 120 -8.53 4.84 -1.52
C MET A 120 -8.55 3.33 -1.29
N PHE A 121 -7.41 2.74 -0.92
CA PHE A 121 -7.26 1.29 -0.81
C PHE A 121 -7.60 0.74 0.59
N PHE A 122 -7.46 1.56 1.63
CA PHE A 122 -7.66 1.24 3.04
C PHE A 122 -8.59 2.28 3.72
N PRO A 123 -9.83 2.46 3.23
CA PRO A 123 -10.74 3.48 3.76
C PRO A 123 -11.06 3.28 5.26
N ASP A 124 -11.07 2.03 5.74
CA ASP A 124 -11.30 1.68 7.15
C ASP A 124 -10.18 2.16 8.08
N ASP A 125 -9.00 2.49 7.54
CA ASP A 125 -7.87 3.04 8.30
C ASP A 125 -7.76 4.58 8.16
N SER A 126 -8.82 5.24 7.68
CA SER A 126 -8.87 6.70 7.48
C SER A 126 -8.45 7.53 8.70
N LEU A 127 -8.78 7.09 9.92
CA LEU A 127 -8.37 7.76 11.16
C LEU A 127 -6.86 7.65 11.40
N LEU A 128 -6.28 6.45 11.22
CA LEU A 128 -4.83 6.22 11.32
C LEU A 128 -4.08 7.11 10.32
N LEU A 129 -4.56 7.12 9.07
CA LEU A 129 -4.00 7.89 7.97
C LEU A 129 -4.09 9.41 8.22
N SER A 130 -5.24 9.89 8.70
CA SER A 130 -5.45 11.31 9.00
C SER A 130 -4.60 11.78 10.19
N ASN A 131 -4.45 10.93 11.22
CA ASN A 131 -3.58 11.23 12.35
C ASN A 131 -2.11 11.40 11.92
N MET A 132 -1.63 10.60 10.97
CA MET A 132 -0.28 10.77 10.41
C MET A 132 -0.13 12.13 9.72
N MET A 133 -1.11 12.57 8.93
CA MET A 133 -1.10 13.91 8.31
C MET A 133 -1.04 15.02 9.38
N LEU A 134 -1.87 14.93 10.42
CA LEU A 134 -1.90 15.91 11.50
C LEU A 134 -0.58 15.96 12.30
N GLN A 135 0.05 14.81 12.55
CA GLN A 135 1.38 14.74 13.18
C GLN A 135 2.46 15.44 12.35
N LEU A 136 2.32 15.43 11.03
CA LEU A 136 3.19 16.17 10.10
C LEU A 136 2.77 17.63 9.93
N LYS A 137 1.75 18.10 10.67
CA LYS A 137 1.16 19.44 10.54
C LYS A 137 0.61 19.73 9.14
N LEU A 138 0.15 18.69 8.44
CA LEU A 138 -0.50 18.78 7.14
C LEU A 138 -2.02 18.64 7.29
N ASP A 139 -2.78 19.33 6.45
CA ASP A 139 -4.24 19.29 6.47
C ASP A 139 -4.76 18.09 5.64
N PRO A 140 -5.35 17.04 6.26
CA PRO A 140 -5.90 15.91 5.53
C PRO A 140 -7.10 16.29 4.64
N SER A 141 -7.75 17.44 4.86
CA SER A 141 -8.87 17.92 4.06
C SER A 141 -8.45 18.68 2.79
N ASP A 142 -7.17 19.06 2.64
CA ASP A 142 -6.70 19.79 1.47
C ASP A 142 -6.65 18.89 0.23
N THR A 143 -7.65 19.06 -0.64
CA THR A 143 -7.84 18.32 -1.90
C THR A 143 -7.43 19.12 -3.12
N SER A 144 -6.64 20.19 -2.94
CA SER A 144 -6.12 21.02 -4.04
C SER A 144 -5.48 20.17 -5.13
N LEU A 145 -5.66 20.59 -6.37
CA LEU A 145 -5.07 19.98 -7.57
C LEU A 145 -4.18 20.97 -8.32
N ASN A 146 -3.76 22.05 -7.64
CA ASN A 146 -2.85 23.00 -8.23
C ASN A 146 -1.50 22.32 -8.46
N SER A 147 -1.17 22.03 -9.72
CA SER A 147 0.09 21.38 -10.11
C SER A 147 1.34 22.20 -9.79
N ASN A 148 1.18 23.45 -9.30
CA ASN A 148 2.26 24.30 -8.83
C ASN A 148 2.54 24.22 -7.33
N THR A 149 1.77 23.45 -6.56
CA THR A 149 2.00 23.27 -5.12
C THR A 149 2.36 21.81 -4.80
N PRO A 150 3.12 21.55 -3.73
CA PRO A 150 3.41 20.18 -3.32
C PRO A 150 2.17 19.38 -2.93
N VAL A 151 1.20 20.02 -2.28
CA VAL A 151 -0.10 19.39 -1.96
C VAL A 151 -0.82 18.95 -3.24
N GLY A 152 -0.92 19.85 -4.22
CA GLY A 152 -1.58 19.56 -5.48
C GLY A 152 -0.87 18.47 -6.28
N ILE A 153 0.46 18.46 -6.29
CA ILE A 153 1.24 17.38 -6.92
C ILE A 153 0.97 16.03 -6.27
N GLY A 154 0.96 15.95 -4.94
CA GLY A 154 0.67 14.70 -4.23
C GLY A 154 -0.74 14.17 -4.51
N ASN A 155 -1.73 15.06 -4.41
CA ASN A 155 -3.13 14.74 -4.72
C ASN A 155 -3.32 14.29 -6.20
N LEU A 156 -2.66 14.98 -7.14
CA LEU A 156 -2.69 14.62 -8.55
C LEU A 156 -2.01 13.28 -8.81
N ALA A 157 -0.87 12.99 -8.19
CA ALA A 157 -0.17 11.71 -8.36
C ALA A 157 -1.08 10.52 -7.98
N ALA A 158 -1.68 10.58 -6.79
CA ALA A 158 -2.61 9.55 -6.32
C ALA A 158 -3.81 9.36 -7.25
N ARG A 159 -4.40 10.47 -7.72
CA ARG A 159 -5.53 10.45 -8.66
C ARG A 159 -5.15 9.86 -10.01
N THR A 160 -4.03 10.29 -10.59
CA THR A 160 -3.61 9.88 -11.93
C THR A 160 -3.27 8.40 -11.95
N VAL A 161 -2.52 7.90 -10.96
CA VAL A 161 -2.20 6.47 -10.84
C VAL A 161 -3.47 5.64 -10.66
N SER A 162 -4.34 5.99 -9.72
CA SER A 162 -5.57 5.23 -9.49
C SER A 162 -6.50 5.21 -10.70
N SER A 163 -6.66 6.35 -11.38
CA SER A 163 -7.50 6.48 -12.56
C SER A 163 -6.97 5.67 -13.74
N ALA A 164 -5.65 5.71 -13.97
CA ALA A 164 -4.99 4.91 -15.01
C ALA A 164 -5.10 3.39 -14.76
N ARG A 165 -5.41 2.99 -13.53
CA ARG A 165 -5.40 1.59 -13.08
C ARG A 165 -6.75 1.05 -12.67
N LEU A 166 -7.80 1.87 -12.68
CA LEU A 166 -9.13 1.50 -12.20
C LEU A 166 -9.71 0.28 -12.95
N TYR A 167 -9.50 0.25 -14.26
CA TYR A 167 -9.96 -0.80 -15.18
C TYR A 167 -8.79 -1.57 -15.79
N ASP A 168 -7.78 -1.85 -14.97
CA ASP A 168 -6.59 -2.59 -15.39
C ASP A 168 -6.80 -4.11 -15.46
N GLY A 169 -8.04 -4.60 -15.28
CA GLY A 169 -8.37 -6.01 -15.17
C GLY A 169 -8.31 -6.57 -13.76
N SER A 170 -8.03 -5.79 -12.71
CA SER A 170 -8.09 -6.30 -11.33
C SER A 170 -9.52 -6.45 -10.79
N ASN A 171 -10.50 -5.88 -11.49
CA ASN A 171 -11.88 -5.74 -11.03
C ASN A 171 -12.01 -4.96 -9.70
N GLN A 172 -11.24 -3.88 -9.53
CA GLN A 172 -11.16 -3.13 -8.27
C GLN A 172 -12.52 -2.65 -7.73
N THR A 173 -13.43 -2.26 -8.61
CA THR A 173 -14.77 -1.79 -8.24
C THR A 173 -15.82 -2.90 -8.23
N GLY A 174 -15.46 -4.11 -8.67
CA GLY A 174 -16.42 -5.19 -8.86
C GLY A 174 -17.33 -5.00 -10.08
N THR A 175 -17.02 -4.06 -10.99
CA THR A 175 -17.88 -3.67 -12.12
C THR A 175 -17.41 -4.19 -13.49
N GLU A 176 -16.38 -5.03 -13.55
CA GLU A 176 -15.89 -5.61 -14.80
C GLU A 176 -17.01 -6.36 -15.54
N ASN A 177 -16.99 -6.29 -16.88
CA ASN A 177 -18.03 -6.82 -17.76
C ASN A 177 -19.47 -6.30 -17.48
N GLY A 178 -19.61 -5.14 -16.83
CA GLY A 178 -20.93 -4.55 -16.53
C GLY A 178 -21.71 -5.28 -15.44
N ILE A 179 -21.06 -6.23 -14.75
CA ILE A 179 -21.62 -6.96 -13.63
C ILE A 179 -21.32 -6.15 -12.37
N ASN A 180 -22.32 -5.77 -11.57
CA ASN A 180 -22.08 -5.05 -10.31
C ASN A 180 -21.96 -6.03 -9.13
N GLN A 181 -20.73 -6.46 -8.86
CA GLN A 181 -20.36 -7.41 -7.79
C GLN A 181 -19.50 -6.74 -6.72
N GLN A 182 -19.05 -7.53 -5.75
CA GLN A 182 -18.07 -7.07 -4.76
C GLN A 182 -16.71 -6.79 -5.43
N PRO A 183 -15.93 -5.83 -4.91
CA PRO A 183 -14.56 -5.57 -5.32
C PRO A 183 -13.73 -6.85 -5.47
N TYR A 184 -12.97 -6.94 -6.55
CA TYR A 184 -12.04 -8.03 -6.88
C TYR A 184 -12.68 -9.42 -7.02
N THR A 185 -14.01 -9.50 -7.20
CA THR A 185 -14.66 -10.77 -7.50
C THR A 185 -14.22 -11.28 -8.87
N ASP A 186 -14.20 -12.61 -9.04
CA ASP A 186 -13.92 -13.22 -10.34
C ASP A 186 -14.98 -12.86 -11.38
N TYR A 187 -14.54 -12.36 -12.53
CA TYR A 187 -15.37 -12.07 -13.71
C TYR A 187 -15.06 -13.00 -14.90
N THR A 188 -14.25 -14.03 -14.68
CA THR A 188 -13.84 -15.04 -15.68
C THR A 188 -14.61 -16.35 -15.55
N SER A 189 -15.41 -16.49 -14.49
CA SER A 189 -16.20 -17.70 -14.20
C SER A 189 -15.32 -18.95 -14.09
N TYR A 190 -14.12 -18.80 -13.51
CA TYR A 190 -13.22 -19.92 -13.30
C TYR A 190 -13.87 -20.95 -12.37
N LEU A 191 -13.90 -22.20 -12.83
CA LEU A 191 -14.31 -23.35 -12.04
C LEU A 191 -13.17 -24.38 -12.03
N PRO A 192 -12.79 -24.91 -10.86
CA PRO A 192 -11.78 -25.96 -10.79
C PRO A 192 -12.27 -27.21 -11.51
N ALA A 193 -11.34 -27.93 -12.14
CA ALA A 193 -11.62 -29.19 -12.82
C ALA A 193 -11.98 -30.34 -11.87
N ASN A 194 -11.69 -30.17 -10.58
CA ASN A 194 -11.92 -31.13 -9.51
C ASN A 194 -12.78 -30.49 -8.42
N THR A 195 -13.66 -31.28 -7.80
CA THR A 195 -14.40 -30.85 -6.60
C THR A 195 -13.55 -31.08 -5.35
N VAL A 196 -13.98 -30.59 -4.19
CA VAL A 196 -13.27 -30.84 -2.93
C VAL A 196 -13.20 -32.34 -2.60
N ASP A 197 -14.26 -33.09 -2.92
CA ASP A 197 -14.39 -34.51 -2.61
C ASP A 197 -13.84 -35.44 -3.70
N VAL A 198 -13.89 -35.02 -4.98
CA VAL A 198 -13.61 -35.91 -6.12
C VAL A 198 -12.53 -35.35 -7.05
N LEU A 199 -11.48 -36.15 -7.24
CA LEU A 199 -10.40 -35.89 -8.20
C LEU A 199 -10.77 -36.44 -9.58
N HIS A 200 -11.52 -35.67 -10.36
CA HIS A 200 -11.94 -36.05 -11.72
C HIS A 200 -10.81 -36.00 -12.76
N LYS A 201 -9.88 -35.04 -12.63
CA LYS A 201 -8.80 -34.76 -13.58
C LYS A 201 -7.46 -34.63 -12.84
N PRO A 202 -6.68 -35.74 -12.77
CA PRO A 202 -5.30 -35.70 -12.29
C PRO A 202 -4.47 -34.67 -13.07
N GLY A 203 -3.56 -33.98 -12.38
CA GLY A 203 -2.73 -32.91 -12.97
C GLY A 203 -3.44 -31.55 -13.07
N ARG A 204 -4.70 -31.42 -12.63
CA ARG A 204 -5.36 -30.13 -12.40
C ARG A 204 -5.51 -29.88 -10.90
N TRP A 205 -5.55 -28.61 -10.52
CA TRP A 205 -5.74 -28.21 -9.12
C TRP A 205 -7.04 -28.78 -8.54
N GLN A 206 -7.00 -29.15 -7.26
CA GLN A 206 -8.16 -29.59 -6.47
C GLN A 206 -8.22 -28.78 -5.18
N PRO A 207 -9.34 -28.11 -4.86
CA PRO A 207 -9.51 -27.48 -3.57
C PRO A 207 -9.49 -28.54 -2.45
N LYS A 208 -9.04 -28.17 -1.25
CA LYS A 208 -9.00 -29.05 -0.08
C LYS A 208 -9.67 -28.38 1.12
N TYR A 209 -10.19 -29.19 2.03
CA TYR A 209 -10.70 -28.69 3.30
C TYR A 209 -9.57 -28.19 4.19
N PHE A 210 -9.79 -27.03 4.79
CA PHE A 210 -8.97 -26.44 5.84
C PHE A 210 -9.85 -26.23 7.07
N SER A 211 -9.27 -26.34 8.26
CA SER A 211 -9.98 -26.00 9.49
C SER A 211 -10.24 -24.50 9.55
N ASP A 212 -11.42 -24.11 10.05
CA ASP A 212 -11.76 -22.72 10.32
C ASP A 212 -11.32 -22.24 11.72
N GLY A 213 -10.68 -23.11 12.50
CA GLY A 213 -10.25 -22.83 13.88
C GLY A 213 -11.38 -22.85 14.93
N ASN A 214 -12.63 -23.05 14.52
CA ASN A 214 -13.83 -23.01 15.37
C ASN A 214 -14.58 -24.36 15.37
N GLY A 215 -13.91 -25.44 14.99
CA GLY A 215 -14.48 -26.79 14.90
C GLY A 215 -15.17 -27.11 13.57
N GLY A 216 -15.14 -26.20 12.60
CA GLY A 216 -15.61 -26.42 11.24
C GLY A 216 -14.48 -26.54 10.22
N GLN A 217 -14.89 -26.61 8.94
CA GLN A 217 -13.98 -26.67 7.81
C GLN A 217 -14.52 -25.89 6.62
N PHE A 218 -13.63 -25.41 5.76
CA PHE A 218 -13.95 -24.72 4.52
C PHE A 218 -13.00 -25.13 3.41
N ALA A 219 -13.43 -25.01 2.16
CA ALA A 219 -12.58 -25.23 0.99
C ALA A 219 -12.43 -23.91 0.23
N PRO A 220 -11.22 -23.32 0.14
CA PRO A 220 -11.03 -22.05 -0.56
C PRO A 220 -11.21 -22.23 -2.07
N ALA A 221 -11.86 -21.24 -2.70
CA ALA A 221 -11.85 -21.10 -4.15
C ALA A 221 -10.46 -20.65 -4.65
N CYS A 222 -10.24 -20.69 -5.97
CA CYS A 222 -9.04 -20.09 -6.55
C CYS A 222 -9.06 -18.58 -6.28
N LEU A 223 -8.02 -18.07 -5.62
CA LEU A 223 -7.91 -16.65 -5.32
C LEU A 223 -7.69 -15.86 -6.62
N THR A 224 -8.59 -14.91 -6.89
CA THR A 224 -8.48 -13.96 -8.01
C THR A 224 -8.05 -14.61 -9.33
N PRO A 225 -8.80 -15.58 -9.88
CA PRO A 225 -8.39 -16.34 -11.06
C PRO A 225 -8.24 -15.47 -12.31
N HIS A 226 -8.86 -14.29 -12.32
CA HIS A 226 -8.71 -13.27 -13.34
C HIS A 226 -7.36 -12.53 -13.31
N TRP A 227 -6.50 -12.71 -12.30
CA TRP A 227 -5.31 -11.87 -12.11
C TRP A 227 -4.34 -11.86 -13.29
N GLY A 228 -4.31 -12.94 -14.09
CA GLY A 228 -3.54 -12.99 -15.34
C GLY A 228 -3.99 -11.99 -16.42
N ARG A 229 -5.14 -11.35 -16.24
CA ARG A 229 -5.66 -10.26 -17.09
C ARG A 229 -5.29 -8.87 -16.58
N VAL A 230 -4.69 -8.76 -15.39
CA VAL A 230 -4.25 -7.47 -14.86
C VAL A 230 -3.12 -6.94 -15.75
N LYS A 231 -3.29 -5.73 -16.30
CA LYS A 231 -2.26 -5.03 -17.07
C LYS A 231 -1.00 -4.93 -16.21
N PRO A 232 0.16 -5.48 -16.57
CA PRO A 232 1.31 -5.39 -15.67
C PRO A 232 1.84 -3.96 -15.52
N LEU A 233 2.64 -3.71 -14.48
CA LEU A 233 3.30 -2.40 -14.28
C LEU A 233 4.65 -2.30 -15.01
N LEU A 234 5.50 -3.32 -14.86
CA LEU A 234 6.92 -3.28 -15.26
C LEU A 234 7.30 -4.27 -16.38
N ILE A 235 6.38 -5.16 -16.73
CA ILE A 235 6.58 -6.21 -17.73
C ILE A 235 5.54 -6.03 -18.85
N ASP A 236 5.84 -6.52 -20.05
CA ASP A 236 4.99 -6.26 -21.22
C ASP A 236 3.68 -7.06 -21.16
N SER A 237 3.71 -8.24 -20.55
CA SER A 237 2.55 -9.11 -20.43
C SER A 237 2.64 -10.07 -19.25
N ALA A 238 1.50 -10.54 -18.75
CA ALA A 238 1.43 -11.52 -17.66
C ALA A 238 2.01 -12.91 -18.03
N ASN A 239 2.32 -13.14 -19.31
CA ASN A 239 2.93 -14.37 -19.82
C ASN A 239 4.34 -14.17 -20.38
N GLN A 240 4.99 -13.02 -20.15
CA GLN A 240 6.35 -12.75 -20.64
C GLN A 240 7.35 -13.81 -20.13
N PHE A 241 7.18 -14.26 -18.90
CA PHE A 241 8.01 -15.30 -18.28
C PHE A 241 7.13 -16.47 -17.84
N ARG A 242 7.02 -17.50 -18.69
CA ARG A 242 6.34 -18.76 -18.36
C ARG A 242 7.37 -19.85 -18.12
N PRO A 243 7.25 -20.64 -17.03
CA PRO A 243 8.09 -21.81 -16.85
C PRO A 243 7.73 -22.89 -17.87
N ILE A 244 8.62 -23.89 -18.00
CA ILE A 244 8.27 -25.12 -18.70
C ILE A 244 7.10 -25.84 -17.98
N PRO A 245 6.30 -26.66 -18.69
CA PRO A 245 5.23 -27.43 -18.06
C PRO A 245 5.73 -28.32 -16.91
N PRO A 246 4.88 -28.60 -15.91
CA PRO A 246 5.23 -29.54 -14.85
C PRO A 246 5.43 -30.96 -15.42
N PRO A 247 6.12 -31.86 -14.69
CA PRO A 247 6.30 -33.25 -15.13
C PRO A 247 4.96 -33.95 -15.39
N ALA A 248 4.93 -34.78 -16.43
CA ALA A 248 3.74 -35.52 -16.79
C ALA A 248 3.33 -36.51 -15.68
N ILE A 249 2.02 -36.74 -15.55
CA ILE A 249 1.47 -37.76 -14.66
C ILE A 249 2.03 -39.14 -15.06
N GLY A 250 2.50 -39.89 -14.07
CA GLY A 250 3.13 -41.20 -14.27
C GLY A 250 4.60 -41.15 -14.68
N SER A 251 5.19 -39.97 -14.87
CA SER A 251 6.61 -39.85 -15.18
C SER A 251 7.50 -40.21 -13.98
N GLN A 252 8.68 -40.78 -14.24
CA GLN A 252 9.68 -41.04 -13.19
C GLN A 252 10.10 -39.75 -12.48
N LYS A 253 10.13 -38.63 -13.21
CA LYS A 253 10.44 -37.31 -12.66
C LYS A 253 9.38 -36.90 -11.63
N LEU A 254 8.10 -37.01 -11.95
CA LEU A 254 7.02 -36.69 -11.01
C LEU A 254 7.09 -37.58 -9.76
N ASN A 255 7.35 -38.88 -9.91
CA ASN A 255 7.46 -39.80 -8.77
C ASN A 255 8.59 -39.39 -7.81
N LYS A 256 9.75 -39.00 -8.36
CA LYS A 256 10.86 -38.49 -7.55
C LYS A 256 10.51 -37.19 -6.82
N GLU A 257 9.81 -36.26 -7.48
CA GLU A 257 9.36 -35.01 -6.86
C GLU A 257 8.33 -35.26 -5.73
N ILE A 258 7.41 -36.22 -5.91
CA ILE A 258 6.47 -36.63 -4.86
C ILE A 258 7.21 -37.25 -3.67
N GLU A 259 8.16 -38.15 -3.92
CA GLU A 259 8.98 -38.77 -2.88
C GLU A 259 9.75 -37.71 -2.08
N GLN A 260 10.32 -36.70 -2.76
CA GLN A 260 10.99 -35.59 -2.09
C GLN A 260 10.08 -34.82 -1.14
N VAL A 261 8.83 -34.51 -1.54
CA VAL A 261 7.88 -33.81 -0.67
C VAL A 261 7.53 -34.65 0.56
N VAL A 262 7.25 -35.95 0.37
CA VAL A 262 6.95 -36.88 1.47
C VAL A 262 8.14 -37.00 2.43
N MET A 263 9.35 -37.18 1.90
CA MET A 263 10.57 -37.30 2.69
C MET A 263 10.91 -36.01 3.43
N MET A 264 10.71 -34.84 2.80
CA MET A 264 10.91 -33.55 3.46
C MET A 264 9.95 -33.42 4.64
N GLN A 265 8.64 -33.67 4.44
CA GLN A 265 7.65 -33.56 5.49
C GLN A 265 7.91 -34.54 6.66
N ALA A 266 8.29 -35.79 6.35
CA ALA A 266 8.57 -36.81 7.35
C ALA A 266 9.82 -36.50 8.21
N ASN A 267 10.79 -35.78 7.64
CA ASN A 267 12.08 -35.50 8.28
C ASN A 267 12.29 -34.01 8.62
N LEU A 268 11.22 -33.22 8.70
CA LEU A 268 11.30 -31.80 9.09
C LEU A 268 12.04 -31.64 10.42
N THR A 269 13.08 -30.83 10.43
CA THR A 269 13.75 -30.40 11.67
C THR A 269 13.00 -29.25 12.32
N ASP A 270 13.27 -28.97 13.59
CA ASP A 270 12.67 -27.81 14.28
C ASP A 270 13.06 -26.49 13.61
N GLU A 271 14.32 -26.38 13.16
CA GLU A 271 14.79 -25.23 12.38
C GLU A 271 13.99 -25.07 11.08
N GLN A 272 13.77 -26.15 10.33
CA GLN A 272 12.99 -26.11 9.09
C GLN A 272 11.52 -25.78 9.35
N ARG A 273 10.94 -26.27 10.45
CA ARG A 273 9.57 -25.88 10.86
C ARG A 273 9.48 -24.40 11.19
N ALA A 274 10.50 -23.83 11.82
CA ALA A 274 10.52 -22.40 12.17
C ALA A 274 10.61 -21.47 10.95
N LEU A 275 11.05 -21.98 9.79
CA LEU A 275 11.13 -21.23 8.53
C LEU A 275 9.85 -21.32 7.67
N LEU A 276 8.90 -22.20 8.03
CA LEU A 276 7.64 -22.43 7.32
C LEU A 276 6.48 -21.69 7.98
#